data_AF-A0A9D3SY05-F1
#
_entry.id   AF-A0A9D3SY05-F1
#
_cell.length_a   1.000
_cell.length_b   1.000
_cell.length_c   1.000
_cell.angle_alpha   90.00
_cell.angle_beta   90.00
_cell.angle_gamma   90.00
#
_symmetry.space_group_name_H-M   'P 1'
#
loop_
_entity.id
_entity.type
_entity.pdbx_description
1 polymer ?
#
loop_
_entity_poly.entity_id
_entity_poly.type
_entity_poly.pdbx_seq_one_letter_code
_entity_poly.pdbx_strand_id
1 'polypeptide(L)'
;MAALSPPFRVCRGILREIRAMKGPEYKQSLAYNYVLDQFRKNQVSSERYCRAQVEALHASHTYLCLLASTRHHLTLHNLYHGKGERGPEEVAGIVGLRLPTQPGGKGWEK
;
A
#
# COMPACT_ATOMS: atom_id res chain seq x y z
N MET A 1 11.19 20.28 1.47
CA MET A 1 10.10 19.45 2.00
C MET A 1 9.16 19.12 0.86
N ALA A 2 8.82 17.84 0.62
CA ALA A 2 7.89 17.47 -0.44
C ALA A 2 6.57 18.23 -0.26
N ALA A 3 6.04 18.82 -1.34
CA ALA A 3 4.76 19.52 -1.28
C ALA A 3 3.70 18.54 -0.76
N LEU A 4 3.07 18.88 0.37
CA LEU A 4 2.01 18.05 0.94
C LEU A 4 0.91 17.92 -0.11
N SER A 5 0.49 16.67 -0.36
CA SER A 5 -0.57 16.44 -1.32
C SER A 5 -1.85 17.11 -0.81
N PRO A 6 -2.70 17.67 -1.68
CA PRO A 6 -3.94 18.29 -1.26
C PRO A 6 -4.78 17.28 -0.45
N PRO A 7 -5.47 17.71 0.63
CA PRO A 7 -6.18 16.82 1.55
C PRO A 7 -7.11 15.82 0.87
N PHE A 8 -7.79 16.25 -0.20
CA PHE A 8 -8.66 15.38 -0.98
C PHE A 8 -7.93 14.19 -1.62
N ARG A 9 -6.70 14.36 -2.10
CA ARG A 9 -5.89 13.27 -2.67
C ARG A 9 -5.51 12.26 -1.59
N VAL A 10 -5.17 12.74 -0.41
CA VAL A 10 -4.82 11.88 0.74
C VAL A 10 -6.05 11.09 1.19
N CYS A 11 -7.20 11.76 1.35
CA CYS A 11 -8.47 11.11 1.67
C CYS A 11 -8.80 10.00 0.65
N ARG A 12 -8.76 10.33 -0.65
CA ARG A 12 -8.99 9.35 -1.72
C ARG A 12 -7.98 8.19 -1.70
N GLY A 13 -6.73 8.46 -1.35
CA GLY A 13 -5.70 7.44 -1.14
C GLY A 13 -6.07 6.47 -0.02
N ILE A 14 -6.44 6.99 1.15
CA ILE A 14 -6.85 6.18 2.30
C ILE A 14 -8.08 5.33 1.94
N LEU A 15 -9.08 5.94 1.31
CA LEU A 15 -10.29 5.22 0.86
C LEU A 15 -9.97 4.11 -0.16
N ARG A 16 -8.94 4.28 -0.99
CA ARG A 16 -8.47 3.24 -1.93
C ARG A 16 -7.87 2.06 -1.17
N GLU A 17 -7.06 2.30 -0.15
CA GLU A 17 -6.49 1.23 0.68
C GLU A 17 -7.58 0.51 1.50
N ILE A 18 -8.55 1.24 2.06
CA ILE A 18 -9.70 0.61 2.75
C ILE A 18 -10.50 -0.26 1.77
N ARG A 19 -10.71 0.20 0.54
CA ARG A 19 -11.36 -0.61 -0.52
C ARG A 19 -10.55 -1.87 -0.86
N ALA A 20 -9.22 -1.79 -0.90
CA ALA A 20 -8.37 -2.95 -1.14
C ALA A 20 -8.52 -4.02 -0.03
N MET A 21 -8.74 -3.60 1.22
CA MET A 21 -8.91 -4.52 2.36
C MET A 21 -10.33 -5.07 2.51
N LYS A 22 -11.37 -4.25 2.30
CA LYS A 22 -12.77 -4.58 2.57
C LYS A 22 -13.61 -4.89 1.33
N GLY A 23 -13.05 -4.68 0.13
CA GLY A 23 -13.77 -4.93 -1.13
C GLY A 23 -14.87 -3.89 -1.43
N PRO A 24 -15.92 -4.27 -2.16
CA PRO A 24 -16.94 -3.32 -2.64
C PRO A 24 -17.78 -2.69 -1.52
N GLU A 25 -17.91 -3.37 -0.38
CA GLU A 25 -18.68 -2.94 0.78
C GLU A 25 -17.92 -1.96 1.70
N TYR A 26 -16.73 -1.50 1.29
CA TYR A 26 -15.89 -0.60 2.10
C TYR A 26 -16.62 0.66 2.60
N LYS A 27 -17.63 1.15 1.87
CA LYS A 27 -18.46 2.32 2.25
C LYS A 27 -19.27 2.11 3.53
N GLN A 28 -19.59 0.86 3.87
CA GLN A 28 -20.33 0.51 5.09
C GLN A 28 -19.40 0.36 6.30
N SER A 29 -18.08 0.37 6.08
CA SER A 29 -17.13 0.19 7.17
C SER A 29 -17.08 1.40 8.10
N LEU A 30 -16.88 1.13 9.40
CA LEU A 30 -16.64 2.17 10.40
C LEU A 30 -15.45 3.06 10.03
N ALA A 31 -14.40 2.46 9.46
CA ALA A 31 -13.21 3.17 9.01
C ALA A 31 -13.52 4.21 7.91
N TYR A 32 -14.39 3.87 6.95
CA TYR A 32 -14.82 4.80 5.90
C TYR A 32 -15.53 6.03 6.50
N ASN A 33 -16.51 5.78 7.38
CA ASN A 33 -17.28 6.85 8.02
C ASN A 33 -16.38 7.74 8.88
N TYR A 34 -15.48 7.13 9.66
CA TYR A 34 -14.52 7.86 10.50
C TYR A 34 -13.59 8.75 9.67
N VAL A 35 -12.99 8.22 8.60
CA VAL A 35 -12.09 9.02 7.75
C VAL A 35 -12.82 10.21 7.14
N LEU A 36 -14.02 10.02 6.59
CA LEU A 36 -14.78 11.13 6.01
C LEU A 36 -15.15 12.19 7.06
N ASP A 37 -15.56 11.76 8.25
CA ASP A 37 -15.89 12.66 9.36
C ASP A 37 -14.67 13.50 9.79
N GLN A 38 -13.49 12.89 9.94
CA GLN A 38 -12.25 13.60 10.26
C GLN A 38 -11.86 14.63 9.20
N PHE A 39 -11.98 14.30 7.91
CA PHE A 39 -11.66 15.23 6.83
C PHE A 39 -12.66 16.40 6.76
N ARG A 40 -13.95 16.16 7.04
CA ARG A 40 -14.99 17.20 7.08
C ARG A 40 -14.80 18.15 8.27
N LYS A 41 -14.51 17.61 9.46
CA LYS A 41 -14.24 18.40 10.67
C LYS A 41 -13.07 19.36 10.49
N ASN A 42 -12.06 18.96 9.72
CA ASN A 42 -10.86 19.78 9.44
C ASN A 42 -10.96 20.63 8.15
N GLN A 43 -12.13 20.67 7.48
CA GLN A 43 -12.34 21.43 6.24
C GLN A 43 -12.70 22.91 6.51
N VAL A 44 -13.35 23.23 7.63
CA VAL A 44 -13.95 24.55 7.92
C VAL A 44 -13.40 25.16 9.21
N SER A 45 -12.10 25.47 9.25
CA SER A 45 -11.51 26.21 10.36
C SER A 45 -10.81 27.47 9.84
N SER A 46 -11.59 28.53 9.69
CA SER A 46 -11.12 29.85 9.28
C SER A 46 -10.71 30.67 10.50
N GLU A 47 -9.43 30.64 10.82
CA GLU A 47 -8.71 31.75 11.45
C GLU A 47 -7.21 31.52 11.18
N ARG A 48 -6.82 31.76 9.91
CA ARG A 48 -5.43 32.06 9.49
C ARG A 48 -4.37 30.92 9.45
N TYR A 49 -4.74 29.68 9.12
CA TYR A 49 -3.91 28.44 9.10
C TYR A 49 -3.82 27.73 10.45
N CYS A 50 -4.90 27.04 10.82
CA CYS A 50 -4.93 26.26 12.06
C CYS A 50 -3.90 25.11 11.99
N ARG A 51 -2.96 25.08 12.95
CA ARG A 51 -1.96 24.02 13.12
C ARG A 51 -2.60 22.62 13.12
N ALA A 52 -3.82 22.51 13.67
CA ALA A 52 -4.59 21.28 13.69
C ALA A 52 -4.87 20.70 12.29
N GLN A 53 -5.10 21.53 11.27
CA GLN A 53 -5.31 21.05 9.90
C GLN A 53 -4.02 20.46 9.31
N VAL A 54 -2.88 21.11 9.56
CA VAL A 54 -1.57 20.64 9.11
C VAL A 54 -1.21 19.33 9.80
N GLU A 55 -1.44 19.25 11.11
CA GLU A 55 -1.24 18.02 11.90
C GLU A 55 -2.16 16.89 11.44
N ALA A 56 -3.44 17.17 11.20
CA ALA A 56 -4.39 16.19 10.67
C ALA A 56 -4.00 15.69 9.27
N LEU A 57 -3.52 16.58 8.40
CA LEU A 57 -3.03 16.21 7.07
C LEU A 57 -1.76 15.37 7.17
N HIS A 58 -0.83 15.73 8.05
CA HIS A 58 0.39 14.96 8.30
C HIS A 58 0.06 13.56 8.84
N ALA A 59 -0.80 13.46 9.85
CA ALA A 59 -1.27 12.18 10.38
C ALA A 59 -1.93 11.33 9.29
N SER A 60 -2.78 11.94 8.45
CA SER A 60 -3.41 11.26 7.33
C SER A 60 -2.40 10.71 6.32
N HIS A 61 -1.33 11.46 6.03
CA HIS A 61 -0.22 10.99 5.20
C HIS A 61 0.51 9.80 5.83
N THR A 62 0.79 9.86 7.13
CA THR A 62 1.43 8.77 7.87
C THR A 62 0.59 7.50 7.83
N TYR A 63 -0.73 7.61 8.05
CA TYR A 63 -1.64 6.47 7.95
C TYR A 63 -1.74 5.92 6.53
N LEU A 64 -1.79 6.79 5.51
CA LEU A 64 -1.79 6.34 4.12
C LEU A 64 -0.51 5.55 3.80
N CYS A 65 0.64 6.06 4.23
CA CYS A 65 1.93 5.39 4.06
C CYS A 65 1.93 4.03 4.76
N LEU A 66 1.46 3.96 6.01
CA LEU A 66 1.36 2.72 6.76
C LEU A 66 0.47 1.70 6.03
N LEU A 67 -0.75 2.08 5.65
CA LEU A 67 -1.69 1.18 4.97
C LEU A 67 -1.13 0.64 3.65
N ALA A 68 -0.56 1.51 2.81
CA ALA A 68 0.07 1.11 1.57
C ALA A 68 1.25 0.17 1.82
N SER A 69 2.11 0.50 2.79
CA SER A 69 3.29 -0.31 3.15
C SER A 69 2.89 -1.68 3.69
N THR A 70 1.84 -1.78 4.50
CA THR A 70 1.30 -3.06 4.98
C THR A 70 0.79 -3.91 3.82
N ARG A 71 0.06 -3.34 2.86
CA ARG A 71 -0.40 -4.07 1.67
C ARG A 71 0.77 -4.57 0.81
N HIS A 72 1.77 -3.73 0.60
CA HIS A 72 2.98 -4.11 -0.13
C HIS A 72 3.77 -5.18 0.61
N HIS A 73 3.93 -5.06 1.92
CA HIS A 73 4.57 -6.05 2.77
C HIS A 73 3.86 -7.41 2.67
N LEU A 74 2.52 -7.46 2.77
CA LEU A 74 1.76 -8.70 2.60
C LEU A 74 1.97 -9.32 1.21
N THR A 75 2.06 -8.49 0.16
CA THR A 75 2.32 -8.97 -1.20
C THR A 75 3.70 -9.62 -1.29
N LEU A 76 4.73 -8.94 -0.77
CA LEU A 76 6.10 -9.45 -0.75
C LEU A 76 6.22 -10.70 0.13
N HIS A 77 5.59 -10.68 1.31
CA HIS A 77 5.54 -11.82 2.21
C HIS A 77 4.91 -13.02 1.51
N ASN A 78 3.78 -12.86 0.83
CA ASN A 78 3.14 -13.99 0.13
C ASN A 78 4.01 -14.56 -1.01
N LEU A 79 4.80 -13.72 -1.69
CA LEU A 79 5.69 -14.16 -2.77
C LEU A 79 6.96 -14.85 -2.23
N TYR A 80 7.62 -14.22 -1.27
CA TYR A 80 8.98 -14.59 -0.86
C TYR A 80 9.04 -15.39 0.44
N HIS A 81 8.03 -15.30 1.32
CA HIS A 81 8.02 -16.09 2.54
C HIS A 81 7.85 -17.58 2.17
N GLY A 82 8.90 -18.36 2.42
CA GLY A 82 8.88 -19.81 2.23
C GLY A 82 7.90 -20.44 3.21
N LYS A 83 7.04 -21.35 2.74
CA LYS A 83 6.23 -22.22 3.59
C LYS A 83 6.97 -23.54 3.94
N GLY A 84 8.25 -23.63 3.56
CA GLY A 84 9.09 -24.84 3.62
C GLY A 84 10.21 -24.76 2.59
N GLU A 85 10.86 -25.89 2.30
CA GLU A 85 11.84 -26.01 1.22
C GLU A 85 11.15 -25.92 -0.15
N ARG A 86 11.63 -25.02 -1.01
CA ARG A 86 11.20 -24.89 -2.40
C ARG A 86 12.22 -25.56 -3.30
N GLY A 87 11.75 -26.21 -4.37
CA GLY A 87 12.65 -26.81 -5.37
C GLY A 87 13.51 -25.76 -6.10
N PRO A 88 14.69 -26.12 -6.62
CA PRO A 88 15.60 -25.18 -7.27
C PRO A 88 14.98 -24.50 -8.51
N GLU A 89 14.10 -25.19 -9.24
CA GLU A 89 13.35 -24.62 -10.38
C GLU A 89 12.39 -23.52 -9.95
N GLU A 90 11.63 -23.78 -8.87
CA GLU A 90 10.64 -22.85 -8.33
C GLU A 90 11.33 -21.58 -7.79
N VAL A 91 12.44 -21.75 -7.08
CA VAL A 91 13.26 -20.63 -6.58
C VAL A 91 13.83 -19.81 -7.73
N ALA A 92 14.38 -20.46 -8.77
CA ALA A 92 14.86 -19.78 -9.97
C ALA A 92 13.74 -18.96 -10.63
N GLY A 93 12.55 -19.55 -10.78
CA GLY A 93 11.39 -18.88 -11.36
C GLY A 93 10.95 -17.61 -10.60
N ILE A 94 10.98 -17.65 -9.26
CA ILE A 94 10.60 -16.50 -8.41
C ILE A 94 11.50 -15.28 -8.65
N VAL A 95 12.78 -15.49 -8.94
CA VAL A 95 13.75 -14.41 -9.24
C VAL A 95 13.84 -14.10 -10.73
N GLY A 96 13.01 -14.72 -11.57
CA GLY A 96 13.03 -14.52 -13.04
C GLY A 96 14.17 -15.24 -13.75
N LEU A 97 14.77 -16.25 -13.12
CA LEU A 97 15.80 -17.11 -13.69
C LEU A 97 15.20 -18.46 -14.14
N ARG A 98 15.95 -19.21 -14.95
CA ARG A 98 15.62 -20.58 -15.35
C ARG A 98 16.80 -21.50 -15.02
N LEU A 99 16.52 -22.76 -14.69
CA LEU A 99 17.59 -23.74 -14.53
C LEU A 99 18.22 -24.07 -15.89
N PRO A 100 19.56 -24.24 -15.95
CA PRO A 100 20.23 -24.66 -17.17
C PRO A 100 19.90 -26.12 -17.50
N THR A 101 19.54 -26.40 -18.75
CA THR A 101 19.26 -27.76 -19.22
C THR A 101 20.52 -28.60 -19.46
N GLN A 102 21.68 -27.94 -19.63
CA GLN A 102 22.97 -28.60 -19.80
C GLN A 102 24.07 -27.91 -18.97
N PRO A 103 25.00 -28.68 -18.40
CA PRO A 103 26.20 -28.14 -17.76
C PRO A 103 27.04 -27.40 -18.82
N GLY A 104 27.44 -26.15 -18.51
CA GLY A 104 28.20 -25.30 -19.43
C GLY A 104 27.40 -24.16 -20.09
N GLY A 105 26.14 -23.94 -19.70
CA GLY A 105 25.40 -22.71 -20.02
C GLY A 105 24.83 -22.61 -21.44
N LYS A 106 24.94 -23.66 -22.25
CA LYS A 106 24.30 -23.76 -23.57
C LYS A 106 23.00 -24.56 -23.42
N GLY A 107 21.84 -23.91 -23.60
CA GLY A 107 20.54 -24.57 -23.40
C GLY A 107 19.33 -23.62 -23.30
N TRP A 108 19.49 -22.34 -23.63
CA TRP A 108 18.43 -21.33 -23.56
C TRP A 108 17.57 -21.26 -24.84
N GLU A 109 17.92 -22.03 -25.87
CA GLU A 109 17.21 -22.11 -27.14
C GLU A 109 16.03 -23.09 -27.01
N LYS A 110 14.90 -22.60 -26.49
CA LYS A 110 13.55 -23.10 -26.78
C LYS A 110 12.49 -22.13 -26.25
#